data_AF-T1F2K4-F1
#
_entry.id   AF-T1F2K4-F1
#
_cell.length_a   1.000
_cell.length_b   1.000
_cell.length_c   1.000
_cell.angle_alpha   90.00
_cell.angle_beta   90.00
_cell.angle_gamma   90.00
#
_symmetry.space_group_name_H-M   'P 1'
#
loop_
_entity.id
_entity.type
_entity.pdbx_description
1 polymer ?
#
loop_
_entity_poly.entity_id
_entity_poly.type
_entity_poly.pdbx_seq_one_letter_code
_entity_poly.pdbx_strand_id
1 'polypeptide(L)'
;MAEKKFGVWAFFDVKTNDKSKAVSKECNAVLSRGRPATWWKFNTRKYPTISKVAQVYLAPPPTSVPSERLFSTAGDIITEHRTRLLPDNAEKLIFLKYNASLI
;
A
#
# COMPACT_ATOMS: atom_id res chain seq x y z
N MET A 1 -0.17 -28.18 55.96
CA MET A 1 -0.27 -29.19 54.88
C MET A 1 -0.70 -28.43 53.64
N ALA A 2 0.14 -28.42 52.61
CA ALA A 2 -0.01 -27.56 51.44
C ALA A 2 -0.86 -28.24 50.37
N GLU A 3 -1.78 -27.49 49.74
CA GLU A 3 -2.38 -27.89 48.48
C GLU A 3 -2.04 -26.84 47.41
N LYS A 4 -0.95 -27.10 46.68
CA LYS A 4 -0.55 -26.32 45.51
C LYS A 4 -1.43 -26.74 44.34
N LYS A 5 -2.40 -25.89 43.98
CA LYS A 5 -3.16 -26.05 42.73
C LYS A 5 -2.25 -25.74 41.53
N PHE A 6 -1.58 -26.77 41.00
CA PHE A 6 -0.93 -26.73 39.69
C PHE A 6 -2.00 -26.78 38.59
N GLY A 7 -2.63 -25.63 38.34
CA GLY A 7 -3.52 -25.45 37.20
C GLY A 7 -2.72 -25.37 35.91
N VAL A 8 -2.78 -26.43 35.10
CA VAL A 8 -2.26 -26.54 33.72
C VAL A 8 -2.79 -25.42 32.78
N TRP A 9 -3.75 -24.63 33.24
CA TRP A 9 -4.30 -23.46 32.57
C TRP A 9 -3.49 -22.15 32.72
N ALA A 10 -2.42 -22.13 33.53
CA ALA A 10 -1.55 -20.95 33.65
C ALA A 10 -0.69 -20.68 32.39
N PHE A 11 -0.69 -21.59 31.41
CA PHE A 11 0.06 -21.45 30.16
C PHE A 11 -0.69 -20.67 29.06
N PHE A 12 -2.00 -20.41 29.23
CA PHE A 12 -2.83 -19.76 28.21
C PHE A 12 -3.05 -18.25 28.43
N ASP A 13 -2.36 -17.62 29.36
CA ASP A 13 -2.28 -16.15 29.42
C ASP A 13 -1.02 -15.68 28.69
N VAL A 14 -1.01 -15.84 27.37
CA VAL A 14 -0.20 -14.95 26.52
C VAL A 14 -0.81 -13.56 26.69
N LYS A 15 -0.33 -12.80 27.67
CA LYS A 15 -0.58 -11.36 27.77
C LYS A 15 0.00 -10.72 26.52
N THR A 16 -0.80 -10.63 25.47
CA THR A 16 -0.51 -9.77 24.33
C THR A 16 -0.35 -8.36 24.89
N ASN A 17 0.90 -7.89 24.95
CA ASN A 17 1.33 -6.57 25.37
C ASN A 17 0.33 -5.51 24.89
N ASP A 18 -0.08 -4.57 25.75
CA ASP A 18 -1.11 -3.56 25.46
C ASP A 18 -0.83 -2.78 24.15
N LYS A 19 0.46 -2.57 23.84
CA LYS A 19 0.92 -2.00 22.56
C LYS A 19 0.48 -2.80 21.32
N SER A 20 0.50 -4.14 21.40
CA SER A 20 0.07 -5.01 20.30
C SER A 20 -1.45 -4.95 20.07
N LYS A 21 -2.23 -4.70 21.14
CA LYS A 21 -3.69 -4.49 21.05
C LYS A 21 -4.00 -3.12 20.43
N ALA A 22 -3.26 -2.07 20.81
CA ALA A 22 -3.39 -0.74 20.24
C ALA A 22 -3.05 -0.73 18.74
N VAL A 23 -1.93 -1.34 18.33
CA VAL A 23 -1.55 -1.47 16.91
C VAL A 23 -2.60 -2.26 16.12
N SER A 24 -3.14 -3.34 16.69
CA SER A 24 -4.22 -4.11 16.06
C SER A 24 -5.49 -3.27 15.85
N LYS A 25 -5.89 -2.48 16.85
CA LYS A 25 -7.06 -1.58 16.77
C LYS A 25 -6.87 -0.52 15.69
N GLU A 26 -5.69 0.08 15.60
CA GLU A 26 -5.34 1.08 14.60
C GLU A 26 -5.29 0.49 13.18
N CYS A 27 -4.74 -0.71 13.03
CA CYS A 27 -4.77 -1.45 11.76
C CYS A 27 -6.21 -1.69 11.31
N ASN A 28 -7.10 -2.18 12.19
CA ASN A 28 -8.50 -2.39 11.83
C ASN A 28 -9.20 -1.09 11.40
N ALA A 29 -8.89 0.05 12.04
CA ALA A 29 -9.39 1.34 11.61
C ALA A 29 -8.87 1.76 10.21
N VAL A 30 -7.64 1.39 9.85
CA VAL A 30 -7.06 1.64 8.51
C VAL A 30 -7.77 0.83 7.41
N LEU A 31 -8.16 -0.41 7.70
CA LEU A 31 -9.03 -1.20 6.80
C LEU A 31 -10.40 -0.52 6.62
N SER A 32 -11.03 -0.10 7.72
CA SER A 32 -12.34 0.57 7.68
C SER A 32 -12.32 1.91 6.94
N ARG A 33 -11.16 2.59 6.92
CA ARG A 33 -10.93 3.82 6.15
C ARG A 33 -10.64 3.60 4.66
N GLY A 34 -10.80 2.36 4.16
CA GLY A 34 -10.62 2.05 2.74
C GLY A 34 -9.16 2.08 2.28
N ARG A 35 -8.18 1.89 3.18
CA ARG A 35 -6.75 1.82 2.81
C ARG A 35 -6.17 0.42 3.09
N PRO A 36 -6.56 -0.60 2.30
CA PRO A 36 -6.11 -1.98 2.52
C PRO A 36 -4.59 -2.13 2.33
N ALA A 37 -3.97 -1.38 1.42
CA ALA A 37 -2.52 -1.45 1.19
C ALA A 37 -1.70 -1.06 2.44
N THR A 38 -2.12 -0.04 3.18
CA THR A 38 -1.45 0.36 4.43
C THR A 38 -1.63 -0.69 5.52
N TRP A 39 -2.79 -1.36 5.59
CA TRP A 39 -2.98 -2.46 6.54
C TRP A 39 -2.03 -3.63 6.29
N TRP A 40 -1.89 -4.05 5.02
CA TRP A 40 -0.97 -5.12 4.65
C TRP A 40 0.49 -4.76 4.93
N LYS A 41 0.88 -3.48 4.85
CA LYS A 41 2.21 -3.02 5.28
C LYS A 41 2.46 -3.26 6.76
N PHE A 42 1.52 -2.89 7.64
CA PHE A 42 1.67 -3.11 9.08
C PHE A 42 1.64 -4.60 9.46
N ASN A 43 0.86 -5.41 8.75
CA ASN A 43 0.66 -6.81 9.09
C ASN A 43 1.62 -7.79 8.38
N THR A 44 2.66 -7.25 7.72
CA THR A 44 3.70 -8.04 7.02
C THR A 44 4.37 -9.07 7.93
N ARG A 45 4.64 -8.71 9.20
CA ARG A 45 5.28 -9.61 10.17
C ARG A 45 4.40 -10.80 10.56
N LYS A 46 3.06 -10.60 10.57
CA LYS A 46 2.09 -11.64 10.92
C LYS A 46 1.83 -12.58 9.73
N TYR A 47 1.79 -12.02 8.51
CA TYR A 47 1.53 -12.77 7.28
C TYR A 47 2.58 -12.47 6.20
N PRO A 48 3.81 -13.01 6.32
CA PRO A 48 4.92 -12.64 5.43
C PRO A 48 4.71 -13.08 3.97
N THR A 49 4.03 -14.21 3.74
CA THR A 49 3.78 -14.72 2.38
C THR A 49 2.61 -13.98 1.72
N ILE A 50 1.50 -13.84 2.43
CA ILE A 50 0.26 -13.25 1.89
C ILE A 50 0.41 -11.74 1.71
N SER A 51 1.14 -11.06 2.60
CA SER A 51 1.38 -9.61 2.47
C SER A 51 2.10 -9.24 1.18
N LYS A 52 3.05 -10.07 0.71
CA LYS A 52 3.72 -9.86 -0.58
C LYS A 52 2.73 -9.91 -1.73
N VAL A 53 1.86 -10.92 -1.73
CA VAL A 53 0.82 -11.09 -2.76
C VAL A 53 -0.18 -9.92 -2.71
N ALA A 54 -0.67 -9.58 -1.52
CA ALA A 54 -1.60 -8.48 -1.34
C ALA A 54 -1.03 -7.13 -1.79
N GLN A 55 0.26 -6.87 -1.55
CA GLN A 55 0.90 -5.65 -2.06
C GLN A 55 0.92 -5.59 -3.59
N VAL A 56 1.16 -6.72 -4.27
CA VAL A 56 1.14 -6.78 -5.74
C VAL A 56 -0.26 -6.51 -6.29
N TYR A 57 -1.30 -7.09 -5.70
CA TYR A 57 -2.68 -6.92 -6.18
C TYR A 57 -3.33 -5.59 -5.80
N LEU A 58 -2.89 -4.95 -4.71
CA LEU A 58 -3.42 -3.67 -4.24
C LEU A 58 -2.62 -2.45 -4.71
N ALA A 59 -1.45 -2.65 -5.34
CA ALA A 59 -0.64 -1.59 -5.91
C ALA A 59 -1.24 -0.96 -7.19
N PRO A 60 -1.71 -1.75 -8.18
CA PRO A 60 -2.29 -1.17 -9.37
C PRO A 60 -3.67 -0.56 -9.07
N PRO A 61 -4.02 0.58 -9.69
CA PRO A 61 -5.37 1.10 -9.65
C PRO A 61 -6.33 0.11 -10.34
N PRO A 62 -7.59 0.00 -9.87
CA PRO A 62 -8.56 -0.94 -10.44
C PRO A 62 -9.10 -0.53 -11.82
N THR A 63 -8.74 0.66 -12.32
CA THR A 63 -9.28 1.24 -13.56
C THR A 63 -8.17 1.76 -14.48
N SER A 64 -8.49 1.92 -15.77
CA SER A 64 -7.64 2.54 -16.80
C SER A 64 -7.63 4.08 -16.75
N VAL A 65 -8.45 4.68 -15.90
CA VAL A 65 -8.56 6.14 -15.74
C VAL A 65 -7.20 6.87 -15.55
N PRO A 66 -6.23 6.37 -14.75
CA PRO A 66 -4.93 7.02 -14.64
C PRO A 66 -4.10 6.94 -15.92
N SER A 67 -4.19 5.85 -16.69
CA SER A 67 -3.50 5.78 -17.99
C SER A 67 -4.17 6.70 -19.01
N GLU A 68 -5.50 6.80 -19.02
CA GLU A 68 -6.23 7.74 -19.88
C GLU A 68 -5.86 9.20 -19.56
N ARG A 69 -5.76 9.56 -18.28
CA ARG A 69 -5.28 10.88 -17.86
C ARG A 69 -3.84 11.16 -18.32
N LEU A 70 -2.98 10.15 -18.24
CA LEU A 70 -1.60 10.25 -18.73
C LEU A 70 -1.58 10.51 -20.24
N PHE A 71 -2.34 9.76 -21.04
CA PHE A 71 -2.41 9.94 -22.49
C PHE A 71 -3.06 11.27 -22.90
N SER A 72 -4.09 11.72 -22.18
CA SER A 72 -4.69 13.04 -22.41
C SER A 72 -3.67 14.16 -22.15
N THR A 73 -2.89 14.07 -21.07
CA THR A 73 -1.82 15.03 -20.78
C THR A 73 -0.68 14.94 -21.79
N ALA A 74 -0.35 13.73 -22.25
CA ALA A 74 0.65 13.51 -23.29
C ALA A 74 0.24 14.15 -24.63
N GLY A 75 -1.05 14.12 -24.97
CA GLY A 75 -1.60 14.82 -26.15
C GLY A 75 -1.40 16.33 -26.10
N ASP A 76 -1.39 16.94 -24.92
CA ASP A 76 -1.08 18.36 -24.75
C ASP A 76 0.43 18.67 -24.91
N ILE A 77 1.29 17.73 -24.53
CA ILE A 77 2.75 17.84 -24.72
C ILE A 77 3.12 17.69 -26.21
N ILE A 78 2.47 16.74 -26.89
CA ILE A 78 2.63 16.44 -28.32
C ILE A 78 1.56 17.21 -29.10
N THR A 79 1.64 18.53 -29.05
CA THR A 79 0.72 19.43 -29.78
C THR A 79 1.10 19.53 -31.25
N GLU A 80 0.12 19.84 -32.10
CA GLU A 80 0.28 20.04 -33.56
C GLU A 80 1.36 21.11 -33.90
N HIS A 81 1.59 22.06 -33.00
CA HIS A 81 2.63 23.09 -33.14
C HIS A 81 4.05 22.64 -32.77
N ARG A 82 4.23 21.43 -32.20
CA ARG A 82 5.53 20.85 -31.80
C ARG A 82 5.87 19.57 -32.55
N THR A 83 5.74 19.61 -33.88
CA THR A 83 5.97 18.47 -34.79
C THR A 83 7.42 17.98 -34.89
N ARG A 84 8.41 18.71 -34.34
CA ARG A 84 9.83 18.33 -34.37
C ARG A 84 10.32 17.62 -33.10
N LEU A 85 9.40 17.15 -32.25
CA LEU A 85 9.74 16.42 -31.03
C LEU A 85 10.04 14.96 -31.36
N LEU A 86 11.25 14.50 -31.05
CA LEU A 86 11.61 13.08 -31.13
C LEU A 86 10.81 12.28 -30.08
N PRO A 87 10.40 11.04 -30.38
CA PRO A 87 9.63 10.20 -29.46
C PRO A 87 10.35 10.01 -28.11
N ASP A 88 11.67 9.79 -28.13
CA ASP A 88 12.49 9.65 -26.92
C ASP A 88 12.45 10.89 -26.02
N ASN A 89 12.33 12.08 -26.60
CA ASN A 89 12.24 13.33 -25.85
C ASN A 89 10.82 13.56 -25.33
N ALA A 90 9.80 13.12 -26.07
CA ALA A 90 8.41 13.16 -25.64
C ALA A 90 8.19 12.30 -24.39
N GLU A 91 8.72 11.07 -24.38
CA GLU A 91 8.64 10.16 -23.23
C GLU A 91 9.25 10.78 -21.97
N LYS A 92 10.45 11.36 -22.07
CA LYS A 92 11.12 12.04 -20.96
C LYS A 92 10.29 13.20 -20.42
N LEU A 93 9.69 14.00 -21.30
CA LEU A 93 8.84 15.12 -20.89
C LEU A 93 7.56 14.66 -20.19
N ILE A 94 6.91 13.61 -20.70
CA ILE A 94 5.73 13.00 -20.05
C ILE A 94 6.11 12.46 -18.67
N PHE A 95 7.23 11.74 -18.58
CA PHE A 95 7.74 11.21 -17.31
C PHE A 95 8.00 12.33 -16.30
N LEU A 96 8.72 13.39 -16.69
CA LEU A 96 9.01 14.53 -15.83
C LEU A 96 7.72 15.24 -15.40
N LYS A 97 6.78 15.48 -16.32
CA LYS A 97 5.51 16.14 -16.03
C LYS A 97 4.67 15.37 -15.02
N TYR A 98 4.60 14.04 -15.16
CA TYR A 98 3.81 13.20 -14.27
C TYR A 98 4.43 13.07 -12.88
N ASN A 99 5.77 13.02 -12.79
CA ASN A 99 6.49 12.85 -11.53
C ASN A 99 6.91 14.18 -10.87
N ALA A 100 6.57 15.34 -11.44
CA ALA A 100 7.00 16.65 -10.95
C ALA A 100 6.54 16.98 -9.51
N SER A 101 5.53 16.30 -8.98
CA SER A 101 5.06 16.47 -7.59
C SER A 101 5.73 15.50 -6.59
N LEU A 102 6.49 14.53 -7.10
CA LEU A 102 7.21 13.51 -6.33
C LEU A 102 8.71 13.81 -6.20
N ILE A 103 9.21 14.76 -7.00
CA ILE A 103 10.59 15.26 -7.05
C ILE A 103 10.62 16.63 -6.41
#